data_AF-A0A8H6WQA8-F1
#
_entry.id   AF-A0A8H6WQA8-F1
#
_cell.length_a   1.000
_cell.length_b   1.000
_cell.length_c   1.000
_cell.angle_alpha   90.00
_cell.angle_beta   90.00
_cell.angle_gamma   90.00
#
_symmetry.space_group_name_H-M   'P 1'
#
loop_
_entity.id
_entity.type
_entity.pdbx_description
1 polymer ?
#
loop_
_entity_poly.entity_id
_entity_poly.type
_entity_poly.pdbx_seq_one_letter_code
_entity_poly.pdbx_strand_id
1 'polypeptide(L)'
;MDCHFSFGPNGAFFAKSDSIWAWSDNNTLPEPLRLILEDPNHPQANKFPYDVAFPMEPGRFSMSWKTVKGEDYYEELFLGPSYTKLAEYMRNIAQNGEHCTRTVFGPNASYFTISPSGFSWQNLPPVLESDILGRMKKGLPTNVALGVHGSFVVLYSDGNVTFDVATHYPAVDAMIRNSAENARRKGIAFLALSPHAAGQYYVAYGDASASWNIPTEWTVDVTTVSKSLRPVGSARIGSTLPQLGGFSAAGGTFSAGGGGSSAQGQPPATPSTLSMGLHAAGKLWHAYQDQQGQNSGSPFGTQTTFIDTGNSSPPAFDPEHVGEL
;
A
#
# COMPACT_ATOMS: atom_id res chain seq x y z
N MET A 1 2.59 -13.75 -9.86
CA MET A 1 1.37 -13.05 -10.33
C MET A 1 1.54 -11.59 -9.98
N ASP A 2 1.45 -10.68 -10.97
CA ASP A 2 1.45 -9.24 -10.71
C ASP A 2 0.02 -8.79 -10.43
N CYS A 3 -0.31 -8.69 -9.15
CA CYS A 3 -1.60 -8.27 -8.63
C CYS A 3 -1.35 -7.43 -7.38
N HIS A 4 -2.09 -6.34 -7.25
CA HIS A 4 -2.06 -5.44 -6.10
C HIS A 4 -3.47 -4.89 -5.85
N PHE A 5 -3.84 -4.80 -4.57
CA PHE A 5 -5.09 -4.21 -4.14
C PHE A 5 -4.86 -3.50 -2.81
N SER A 6 -5.23 -2.23 -2.72
CA SER A 6 -5.14 -1.44 -1.50
C SER A 6 -6.48 -0.82 -1.17
N PHE A 7 -6.90 -1.01 0.08
CA PHE A 7 -8.00 -0.28 0.68
C PHE A 7 -7.46 1.02 1.25
N GLY A 8 -8.23 2.10 1.11
CA GLY A 8 -7.92 3.39 1.69
C GLY A 8 -9.09 4.00 2.48
N PRO A 9 -8.81 5.07 3.23
CA PRO A 9 -9.82 5.75 4.01
C PRO A 9 -10.91 6.37 3.12
N ASN A 10 -12.08 6.66 3.70
CA ASN A 10 -13.21 7.31 3.01
C ASN A 10 -13.70 6.56 1.75
N GLY A 11 -13.51 5.24 1.70
CA GLY A 11 -13.91 4.44 0.55
C GLY A 11 -12.95 4.54 -0.64
N ALA A 12 -11.72 5.01 -0.41
CA ALA A 12 -10.69 4.96 -1.43
C ALA A 12 -10.26 3.51 -1.70
N PHE A 13 -9.96 3.20 -2.96
CA PHE A 13 -9.27 1.94 -3.30
C PHE A 13 -8.33 2.14 -4.48
N PHE A 14 -7.38 1.22 -4.61
CA PHE A 14 -6.55 1.06 -5.79
C PHE A 14 -6.41 -0.42 -6.10
N ALA A 15 -6.64 -0.81 -7.36
CA ALA A 15 -6.52 -2.17 -7.85
C ALA A 15 -5.65 -2.19 -9.10
N LYS A 16 -4.68 -3.11 -9.17
CA LYS A 16 -3.81 -3.32 -10.32
C LYS A 16 -3.63 -4.81 -10.59
N SER A 17 -3.64 -5.17 -11.87
CA SER A 17 -3.24 -6.47 -12.37
C SER A 17 -2.62 -6.31 -13.78
N ASP A 18 -1.37 -6.72 -13.91
CA ASP A 18 -0.55 -6.49 -15.11
C ASP A 18 -0.52 -4.99 -15.50
N SER A 19 -0.87 -4.64 -16.74
CA SER A 19 -0.96 -3.27 -17.24
C SER A 19 -2.35 -2.65 -17.10
N ILE A 20 -3.25 -3.26 -16.33
CA ILE A 20 -4.59 -2.73 -16.07
C ILE A 20 -4.67 -2.32 -14.61
N TRP A 21 -5.12 -1.11 -14.36
CA TRP A 21 -5.36 -0.61 -13.01
C TRP A 21 -6.63 0.25 -12.99
N ALA A 22 -7.24 0.32 -11.81
CA ALA A 22 -8.41 1.13 -11.52
C ALA A 22 -8.33 1.63 -10.08
N TRP A 23 -9.04 2.71 -9.79
CA TRP A 23 -9.08 3.34 -8.48
C TRP A 23 -10.49 3.89 -8.21
N SER A 24 -10.77 4.20 -6.96
CA SER A 24 -12.03 4.83 -6.56
C SER A 24 -12.22 6.20 -7.20
N ASP A 25 -13.46 6.71 -7.19
CA ASP A 25 -13.82 7.98 -7.82
C ASP A 25 -13.01 9.22 -7.36
N ASN A 26 -13.14 10.30 -8.13
CA ASN A 26 -12.32 11.51 -7.99
C ASN A 26 -12.44 12.22 -6.63
N ASN A 27 -13.47 11.90 -5.84
CA ASN A 27 -13.73 12.56 -4.56
C ASN A 27 -13.14 11.81 -3.36
N THR A 28 -12.65 10.59 -3.54
CA THR A 28 -12.12 9.75 -2.45
C THR A 28 -10.60 9.73 -2.41
N LEU A 29 -9.92 9.92 -3.55
CA LEU A 29 -8.46 9.98 -3.59
C LEU A 29 -7.91 11.35 -3.16
N PRO A 30 -6.71 11.38 -2.53
CA PRO A 30 -5.97 12.62 -2.34
C PRO A 30 -5.73 13.33 -3.69
N GLU A 31 -5.98 14.64 -3.76
CA GLU A 31 -5.84 15.42 -5.00
C GLU A 31 -4.47 15.27 -5.69
N PRO A 32 -3.32 15.28 -4.99
CA PRO A 32 -2.01 15.08 -5.63
C PRO A 32 -1.91 13.72 -6.33
N LEU A 33 -2.41 12.66 -5.69
CA LEU A 33 -2.42 11.31 -6.27
C LEU A 33 -3.31 11.27 -7.51
N ARG A 34 -4.49 11.90 -7.44
CA ARG A 34 -5.42 11.99 -8.57
C ARG A 34 -4.76 12.67 -9.77
N LEU A 35 -4.08 13.80 -9.57
CA LEU A 35 -3.38 14.53 -10.63
C LEU A 35 -2.26 13.68 -11.26
N ILE A 36 -1.50 12.93 -10.46
CA ILE A 36 -0.48 12.01 -10.96
C ILE A 36 -1.09 10.90 -11.83
N LEU A 37 -2.27 10.39 -11.46
CA LEU A 37 -2.93 9.29 -12.16
C LEU A 37 -3.72 9.71 -13.41
N GLU A 38 -4.33 10.90 -13.40
CA GLU A 38 -5.29 11.34 -14.41
C GLU A 38 -4.76 12.39 -15.39
N ASP A 39 -3.92 13.33 -14.94
CA ASP A 39 -3.51 14.45 -15.79
C ASP A 39 -2.28 14.06 -16.63
N PRO A 40 -2.43 13.86 -17.95
CA PRO A 40 -1.30 13.50 -18.81
C PRO A 40 -0.26 14.62 -18.94
N ASN A 41 -0.62 15.86 -18.59
CA ASN A 41 0.28 17.01 -18.60
C ASN A 41 1.01 17.19 -17.26
N HIS A 42 0.64 16.41 -16.24
CA HIS A 42 1.33 16.47 -14.96
C HIS A 42 2.83 16.15 -15.17
N PRO A 43 3.77 16.93 -14.60
CA PRO A 43 5.20 16.70 -14.80
C PRO A 43 5.66 15.28 -14.40
N GLN A 44 4.93 14.67 -13.48
CA GLN A 44 5.14 13.31 -12.97
C GLN A 44 4.00 12.35 -13.38
N ALA A 45 3.28 12.64 -14.47
CA ALA A 45 2.17 11.82 -14.95
C ALA A 45 2.54 10.34 -14.99
N ASN A 46 1.67 9.51 -14.43
CA ASN A 46 1.89 8.09 -14.27
C ASN A 46 1.79 7.35 -15.61
N LYS A 47 2.79 6.53 -15.92
CA LYS A 47 2.76 5.55 -17.00
C LYS A 47 2.49 4.14 -16.50
N PHE A 48 3.08 3.79 -15.37
CA PHE A 48 2.96 2.47 -14.78
C PHE A 48 3.11 2.56 -13.25
N PRO A 49 2.03 2.33 -12.48
CA PRO A 49 2.13 2.31 -11.04
C PRO A 49 2.75 0.98 -10.60
N TYR A 50 3.86 1.03 -9.86
CA TYR A 50 4.46 -0.16 -9.25
C TYR A 50 3.68 -0.57 -8.00
N ASP A 51 3.43 0.40 -7.14
CA ASP A 51 2.78 0.25 -5.84
C ASP A 51 2.01 1.53 -5.50
N VAL A 52 0.80 1.38 -4.98
CA VAL A 52 -0.05 2.47 -4.46
C VAL A 52 -0.72 1.95 -3.21
N ALA A 53 -0.51 2.62 -2.08
CA ALA A 53 -1.06 2.19 -0.80
C ALA A 53 -1.49 3.39 0.04
N PHE A 54 -2.49 3.18 0.90
CA PHE A 54 -3.12 4.24 1.67
C PHE A 54 -2.88 4.03 3.17
N PRO A 55 -2.19 4.95 3.85
CA PRO A 55 -2.16 4.99 5.30
C PRO A 55 -3.55 5.14 5.90
N MET A 56 -3.65 4.92 7.22
CA MET A 56 -4.93 5.04 7.94
C MET A 56 -5.44 6.48 7.97
N GLU A 57 -4.56 7.46 7.89
CA GLU A 57 -4.88 8.88 7.89
C GLU A 57 -5.46 9.34 6.53
N PRO A 58 -6.64 9.99 6.51
CA PRO A 58 -7.20 10.55 5.28
C PRO A 58 -6.26 11.54 4.58
N GLY A 59 -6.29 11.53 3.24
CA GLY A 59 -5.49 12.45 2.43
C GLY A 59 -4.01 12.07 2.29
N ARG A 60 -3.58 10.95 2.90
CA ARG A 60 -2.21 10.42 2.81
C ARG A 60 -2.14 9.26 1.82
N PHE A 61 -0.99 9.06 1.21
CA PHE A 61 -0.72 7.93 0.33
C PHE A 61 0.78 7.64 0.25
N SER A 62 1.10 6.42 -0.19
CA SER A 62 2.41 5.98 -0.64
C SER A 62 2.28 5.57 -2.09
N MET A 63 3.24 5.96 -2.93
CA MET A 63 3.27 5.54 -4.32
C MET A 63 4.70 5.33 -4.80
N SER A 64 4.89 4.30 -5.62
CA SER A 64 6.07 4.12 -6.46
C SER A 64 5.59 3.87 -7.89
N TRP A 65 6.15 4.59 -8.87
CA TRP A 65 5.67 4.50 -10.26
C TRP A 65 6.74 4.87 -11.28
N LYS A 66 6.49 4.50 -12.53
CA LYS A 66 7.23 5.00 -13.70
C LYS A 66 6.42 6.11 -14.36
N THR A 67 7.06 7.23 -14.66
CA THR A 67 6.43 8.37 -15.35
C THR A 67 6.29 8.12 -16.85
N VAL A 68 5.49 8.93 -17.53
CA VAL A 68 5.38 8.95 -19.00
C VAL A 68 6.72 9.16 -19.70
N LYS A 69 7.68 9.83 -19.04
CA LYS A 69 9.05 10.05 -19.52
C LYS A 69 9.98 8.85 -19.30
N GLY A 70 9.51 7.81 -18.61
CA GLY A 70 10.26 6.59 -18.33
C GLY A 70 11.08 6.62 -17.03
N GLU A 71 11.03 7.72 -16.29
CA GLU A 71 11.74 7.92 -15.03
C GLU A 71 11.02 7.20 -13.89
N ASP A 72 11.77 6.63 -12.95
CA ASP A 72 11.21 6.00 -11.75
C ASP A 72 11.06 7.04 -10.62
N TYR A 73 9.87 7.09 -10.03
CA TYR A 73 9.47 8.04 -9.00
C TYR A 73 8.88 7.29 -7.80
N TYR A 74 9.00 7.92 -6.64
CA TYR A 74 8.36 7.50 -5.40
C TYR A 74 7.90 8.73 -4.64
N GLU A 75 6.87 8.56 -3.82
CA GLU A 75 6.28 9.64 -3.04
C GLU A 75 6.31 9.29 -1.56
N GLU A 76 7.15 9.99 -0.81
CA GLU A 76 7.36 9.81 0.63
C GLU A 76 6.81 10.97 1.47
N LEU A 77 6.61 12.14 0.87
CA LEU A 77 6.22 13.36 1.60
C LEU A 77 4.77 13.28 2.11
N PHE A 78 3.94 12.49 1.43
CA PHE A 78 2.54 12.27 1.81
C PHE A 78 2.33 11.10 2.77
N LEU A 79 3.39 10.42 3.25
CA LEU A 79 3.25 9.36 4.26
C LEU A 79 2.90 9.93 5.65
N GLY A 80 3.44 11.11 5.99
CA GLY A 80 3.30 11.69 7.34
C GLY A 80 4.33 11.18 8.35
N PRO A 81 4.37 11.78 9.56
CA PRO A 81 5.45 11.55 10.53
C PRO A 81 5.45 10.16 11.16
N SER A 82 4.31 9.46 11.17
CA SER A 82 4.20 8.10 11.74
C SER A 82 5.00 7.05 10.96
N TYR A 83 5.40 7.37 9.72
CA TYR A 83 5.96 6.44 8.74
C TYR A 83 7.37 6.86 8.27
N THR A 84 8.14 7.58 9.10
CA THR A 84 9.50 8.01 8.76
C THR A 84 10.41 6.84 8.36
N LYS A 85 10.28 5.69 9.03
CA LYS A 85 11.04 4.47 8.69
C LYS A 85 10.74 3.96 7.27
N LEU A 86 9.48 4.06 6.83
CA LEU A 86 9.08 3.69 5.48
C LEU A 86 9.63 4.68 4.45
N ALA A 87 9.52 5.99 4.72
CA ALA A 87 10.08 7.03 3.85
C ALA A 87 11.59 6.83 3.65
N GLU A 88 12.35 6.66 4.73
CA GLU A 88 13.79 6.39 4.65
C GLU A 88 14.11 5.13 3.86
N TYR A 89 13.32 4.07 4.06
CA TYR A 89 13.48 2.83 3.30
C TYR A 89 13.25 3.05 1.79
N MET A 90 12.15 3.72 1.41
CA MET A 90 11.83 4.07 0.01
C MET A 90 12.95 4.89 -0.63
N ARG A 91 13.46 5.90 0.08
CA ARG A 91 14.58 6.72 -0.36
C ARG A 91 15.84 5.89 -0.61
N ASN A 92 16.17 4.99 0.31
CA ASN A 92 17.37 4.17 0.23
C ASN A 92 17.30 3.17 -0.94
N ILE A 93 16.17 2.51 -1.17
CA ILE A 93 16.04 1.58 -2.30
C ILE A 93 16.00 2.33 -3.64
N ALA A 94 15.42 3.53 -3.68
CA ALA A 94 15.39 4.36 -4.89
C ALA A 94 16.80 4.80 -5.33
N GLN A 95 17.74 5.00 -4.40
CA GLN A 95 19.15 5.26 -4.73
C GLN A 95 19.81 4.10 -5.50
N ASN A 96 19.27 2.88 -5.37
CA ASN A 96 19.72 1.70 -6.10
C ASN A 96 18.90 1.46 -7.39
N GLY A 97 18.00 2.37 -7.77
CA GLY A 97 17.10 2.20 -8.91
C GLY A 97 15.99 1.16 -8.67
N GLU A 98 15.70 0.84 -7.40
CA GLU A 98 14.64 -0.07 -7.01
C GLU A 98 13.39 0.69 -6.54
N HIS A 99 12.28 -0.02 -6.38
CA HIS A 99 11.01 0.51 -5.92
C HIS A 99 10.30 -0.48 -4.98
N CYS A 100 9.39 0.05 -4.16
CA CYS A 100 8.44 -0.78 -3.44
C CYS A 100 7.52 -1.47 -4.45
N THR A 101 7.25 -2.74 -4.22
CA THR A 101 6.39 -3.56 -5.09
C THR A 101 5.05 -3.86 -4.44
N ARG A 102 5.01 -3.86 -3.11
CA ARG A 102 3.81 -4.11 -2.30
C ARG A 102 3.95 -3.43 -0.96
N THR A 103 3.17 -2.39 -0.73
CA THR A 103 3.02 -1.78 0.59
C THR A 103 1.61 -2.01 1.11
N VAL A 104 1.49 -2.38 2.38
CA VAL A 104 0.22 -2.49 3.09
C VAL A 104 0.29 -1.69 4.37
N PHE A 105 -0.78 -0.96 4.68
CA PHE A 105 -0.96 -0.24 5.93
C PHE A 105 -2.06 -0.91 6.75
N GLY A 106 -1.92 -0.79 8.07
CA GLY A 106 -2.93 -1.26 9.02
C GLY A 106 -3.07 -0.31 10.21
N PRO A 107 -3.93 -0.67 11.18
CA PRO A 107 -4.12 0.10 12.41
C PRO A 107 -2.82 0.37 13.18
N ASN A 108 -2.82 1.37 14.07
CA ASN A 108 -1.66 1.72 14.92
C ASN A 108 -0.40 2.14 14.16
N ALA A 109 -0.57 2.81 13.02
CA ALA A 109 0.51 3.16 12.10
C ALA A 109 1.36 1.94 11.70
N SER A 110 0.73 0.76 11.62
CA SER A 110 1.41 -0.44 11.18
C SER A 110 1.57 -0.43 9.66
N TYR A 111 2.69 -0.95 9.19
CA TYR A 111 2.91 -1.17 7.77
C TYR A 111 3.84 -2.35 7.54
N PHE A 112 3.71 -2.95 6.37
CA PHE A 112 4.69 -3.89 5.81
C PHE A 112 4.92 -3.53 4.33
N THR A 113 6.18 -3.50 3.89
CA THR A 113 6.53 -3.28 2.49
C THR A 113 7.58 -4.26 1.99
N ILE A 114 7.50 -4.59 0.70
CA ILE A 114 8.39 -5.49 -0.03
C ILE A 114 9.04 -4.73 -1.19
N SER A 115 10.36 -4.82 -1.29
CA SER A 115 11.14 -4.44 -2.47
C SER A 115 11.95 -5.64 -3.00
N PRO A 116 12.59 -5.54 -4.18
CA PRO A 116 13.56 -6.54 -4.63
C PRO A 116 14.73 -6.74 -3.65
N SER A 117 15.21 -5.68 -2.99
CA SER A 117 16.31 -5.73 -2.02
C SER A 117 15.92 -6.20 -0.61
N GLY A 118 14.64 -6.21 -0.24
CA GLY A 118 14.23 -6.72 1.06
C GLY A 118 12.85 -6.27 1.54
N PHE A 119 12.77 -6.05 2.85
CA PHE A 119 11.52 -5.77 3.56
C PHE A 119 11.70 -4.63 4.55
N SER A 120 10.65 -3.86 4.78
CA SER A 120 10.57 -2.90 5.89
C SER A 120 9.19 -2.98 6.53
N TRP A 121 9.15 -2.89 7.85
CA TRP A 121 7.91 -2.92 8.61
C TRP A 121 8.02 -2.13 9.92
N GLN A 122 6.87 -1.77 10.47
CA GLN A 122 6.74 -1.08 11.76
C GLN A 122 5.39 -1.45 12.40
N ASN A 123 5.37 -1.52 13.73
CA ASN A 123 4.15 -1.68 14.54
C ASN A 123 3.24 -2.85 14.13
N LEU A 124 3.79 -3.94 13.61
CA LEU A 124 2.99 -5.11 13.27
C LEU A 124 2.37 -5.73 14.54
N PRO A 125 1.25 -6.47 14.42
CA PRO A 125 0.77 -7.33 15.50
C PRO A 125 1.92 -8.21 16.05
N PRO A 126 2.16 -8.30 17.37
CA PRO A 126 3.32 -9.01 17.91
C PRO A 126 3.43 -10.47 17.47
N VAL A 127 2.29 -11.14 17.32
CA VAL A 127 2.22 -12.53 16.80
C VAL A 127 2.72 -12.60 15.37
N LEU A 128 2.31 -11.65 14.52
CA LEU A 128 2.75 -11.53 13.13
C LEU A 128 4.26 -11.25 13.05
N GLU A 129 4.75 -10.28 13.81
CA GLU A 129 6.18 -9.92 13.79
C GLU A 129 7.07 -11.08 14.22
N SER A 130 6.68 -11.77 15.29
CA SER A 130 7.41 -12.96 15.77
C SER A 130 7.41 -14.09 14.73
N ASP A 131 6.30 -14.31 14.03
CA ASP A 131 6.21 -15.33 12.98
C ASP A 131 7.10 -14.99 11.79
N ILE A 132 7.07 -13.74 11.30
CA ILE A 132 7.94 -13.27 10.21
C ILE A 132 9.40 -13.49 10.58
N LEU A 133 9.84 -13.00 11.75
CA LEU A 133 11.22 -13.13 12.22
C LEU A 133 11.66 -14.60 12.36
N GLY A 134 10.78 -15.46 12.89
CA GLY A 134 11.05 -16.89 13.03
C GLY A 134 11.13 -17.63 11.69
N ARG A 135 10.43 -17.13 10.66
CA ARG A 135 10.33 -17.77 9.34
C ARG A 135 11.30 -17.24 8.29
N MET A 136 11.95 -16.09 8.48
CA MET A 136 12.85 -15.48 7.47
C MET A 136 13.91 -16.45 6.89
N LYS A 137 14.32 -17.48 7.64
CA LYS A 137 15.29 -18.50 7.19
C LYS A 137 14.70 -19.64 6.36
N LYS A 138 13.37 -19.85 6.42
CA LYS A 138 12.66 -20.98 5.78
C LYS A 138 11.88 -20.53 4.55
N GLY A 139 11.25 -19.37 4.65
CA GLY A 139 10.41 -18.81 3.59
C GLY A 139 10.26 -17.31 3.78
N LEU A 140 10.28 -16.58 2.68
CA LEU A 140 10.15 -15.13 2.69
C LEU A 140 8.67 -14.74 2.55
N PRO A 141 8.20 -13.69 3.25
CA PRO A 141 6.87 -13.14 3.00
C PRO A 141 6.74 -12.68 1.54
N THR A 142 5.69 -13.12 0.87
CA THR A 142 5.35 -12.75 -0.52
C THR A 142 4.14 -11.83 -0.61
N ASN A 143 3.28 -11.88 0.41
CA ASN A 143 2.13 -11.02 0.60
C ASN A 143 1.81 -10.96 2.09
N VAL A 144 1.54 -9.75 2.57
CA VAL A 144 1.04 -9.49 3.93
C VAL A 144 -0.23 -8.68 3.76
N ALA A 145 -1.27 -9.04 4.51
CA ALA A 145 -2.52 -8.31 4.57
C ALA A 145 -2.79 -7.93 6.03
N LEU A 146 -3.08 -6.65 6.27
CA LEU A 146 -3.38 -6.11 7.60
C LEU A 146 -4.84 -5.66 7.62
N GLY A 147 -5.61 -6.17 8.58
CA GLY A 147 -7.02 -5.87 8.78
C GLY A 147 -7.29 -5.09 10.06
N VAL A 148 -8.56 -4.94 10.40
CA VAL A 148 -9.01 -4.31 11.64
C VAL A 148 -8.53 -5.10 12.87
N HIS A 149 -8.41 -4.43 14.01
CA HIS A 149 -8.14 -5.06 15.32
C HIS A 149 -6.95 -6.03 15.36
N GLY A 150 -5.91 -5.77 14.55
CA GLY A 150 -4.71 -6.61 14.51
C GLY A 150 -4.90 -7.92 13.74
N SER A 151 -6.01 -8.10 13.02
CA SER A 151 -6.17 -9.22 12.10
C SER A 151 -5.14 -9.16 10.98
N PHE A 152 -4.61 -10.32 10.58
CA PHE A 152 -3.59 -10.39 9.55
C PHE A 152 -3.59 -11.71 8.78
N VAL A 153 -3.00 -11.68 7.59
CA VAL A 153 -2.61 -12.86 6.80
C VAL A 153 -1.21 -12.64 6.24
N VAL A 154 -0.39 -13.69 6.24
CA VAL A 154 0.90 -13.75 5.55
C VAL A 154 0.94 -14.97 4.66
N LEU A 155 1.32 -14.74 3.41
CA LEU A 155 1.64 -15.79 2.45
C LEU A 155 3.16 -15.88 2.30
N TYR A 156 3.73 -17.05 2.51
CA TYR A 156 5.16 -17.30 2.40
C TYR A 156 5.55 -17.95 1.07
N SER A 157 6.79 -17.75 0.65
CA SER A 157 7.34 -18.30 -0.60
C SER A 157 7.41 -19.83 -0.63
N ASP A 158 7.38 -20.47 0.53
CA ASP A 158 7.36 -21.93 0.70
C ASP A 158 5.92 -22.52 0.66
N GLY A 159 4.93 -21.67 0.39
CA GLY A 159 3.51 -22.04 0.33
C GLY A 159 2.80 -22.08 1.68
N ASN A 160 3.50 -21.80 2.79
CA ASN A 160 2.86 -21.68 4.09
C ASN A 160 2.01 -20.41 4.18
N VAL A 161 0.96 -20.49 4.99
CA VAL A 161 0.08 -19.36 5.32
C VAL A 161 0.00 -19.24 6.84
N THR A 162 0.17 -18.03 7.37
CA THR A 162 -0.06 -17.74 8.80
C THR A 162 -1.04 -16.59 8.91
N PHE A 163 -2.05 -16.73 9.76
CA PHE A 163 -3.17 -15.81 9.79
C PHE A 163 -3.87 -15.79 11.15
N ASP A 164 -4.45 -14.64 11.48
CA ASP A 164 -5.39 -14.44 12.56
C ASP A 164 -6.52 -13.53 12.04
N VAL A 165 -7.63 -14.13 11.62
CA VAL A 165 -8.74 -13.42 10.97
C VAL A 165 -10.13 -13.88 11.42
N ALA A 166 -10.23 -14.92 12.25
CA ALA A 166 -11.48 -15.63 12.50
C ALA A 166 -12.59 -14.72 13.05
N THR A 167 -12.23 -13.77 13.91
CA THR A 167 -13.18 -12.86 14.56
C THR A 167 -13.76 -11.80 13.61
N HIS A 168 -12.97 -11.29 12.67
CA HIS A 168 -13.33 -10.11 11.88
C HIS A 168 -13.50 -10.38 10.38
N TYR A 169 -12.96 -11.49 9.87
CA TYR A 169 -13.09 -11.90 8.47
C TYR A 169 -13.39 -13.41 8.38
N PRO A 170 -14.55 -13.87 8.88
CA PRO A 170 -14.90 -15.29 8.92
C PRO A 170 -14.93 -15.94 7.53
N ALA A 171 -15.31 -15.19 6.49
CA ALA A 171 -15.26 -15.67 5.11
C ALA A 171 -13.82 -15.97 4.66
N VAL A 172 -12.84 -15.15 5.06
CA VAL A 172 -11.42 -15.35 4.76
C VAL A 172 -10.87 -16.55 5.54
N ASP A 173 -11.21 -16.70 6.82
CA ASP A 173 -10.85 -17.88 7.62
C ASP A 173 -11.36 -19.18 6.95
N ALA A 174 -12.63 -19.20 6.54
CA ALA A 174 -13.22 -20.32 5.82
C ALA A 174 -12.52 -20.61 4.49
N MET A 175 -12.15 -19.58 3.72
CA MET A 175 -11.41 -19.75 2.47
C MET A 175 -10.02 -20.34 2.71
N ILE A 176 -9.25 -19.84 3.68
CA ILE A 176 -7.91 -20.34 3.97
C ILE A 176 -7.96 -21.79 4.46
N ARG A 177 -8.95 -22.15 5.27
CA ARG A 177 -9.11 -23.52 5.81
C ARG A 177 -9.69 -24.52 4.79
N ASN A 178 -10.34 -24.06 3.73
CA ASN A 178 -10.87 -24.93 2.68
C ASN A 178 -9.76 -25.44 1.75
N SER A 179 -9.04 -26.47 2.21
CA SER A 179 -7.91 -27.07 1.51
C SER A 179 -8.27 -27.62 0.13
N ALA A 180 -9.48 -28.18 -0.05
CA ALA A 180 -9.95 -28.71 -1.32
C ALA A 180 -10.12 -27.60 -2.36
N GLU A 181 -10.76 -26.49 -1.98
CA GLU A 181 -10.93 -25.34 -2.88
C GLU A 181 -9.59 -24.66 -3.17
N ASN A 182 -8.72 -24.52 -2.17
CA ASN A 182 -7.38 -23.99 -2.36
C ASN A 182 -6.57 -24.86 -3.32
N ALA A 183 -6.62 -26.19 -3.20
CA ALA A 183 -5.97 -27.08 -4.16
C ALA A 183 -6.53 -26.90 -5.58
N ARG A 184 -7.87 -26.81 -5.72
CA ARG A 184 -8.55 -26.60 -7.01
C ARG A 184 -8.12 -25.28 -7.67
N ARG A 185 -7.98 -24.21 -6.91
CA ARG A 185 -7.60 -22.86 -7.41
C ARG A 185 -6.09 -22.59 -7.41
N LYS A 186 -5.27 -23.63 -7.17
CA LYS A 186 -3.79 -23.52 -7.08
C LYS A 186 -3.29 -22.56 -5.98
N GLY A 187 -3.99 -22.53 -4.86
CA GLY A 187 -3.68 -21.74 -3.67
C GLY A 187 -4.08 -20.27 -3.79
N ILE A 188 -3.92 -19.56 -2.68
CA ILE A 188 -4.08 -18.11 -2.61
C ILE A 188 -2.76 -17.48 -3.07
N ALA A 189 -2.80 -16.63 -4.09
CA ALA A 189 -1.63 -15.96 -4.64
C ALA A 189 -1.46 -14.51 -4.12
N PHE A 190 -2.57 -13.89 -3.74
CA PHE A 190 -2.62 -12.54 -3.18
C PHE A 190 -3.87 -12.38 -2.32
N LEU A 191 -3.74 -11.68 -1.21
CA LEU A 191 -4.85 -11.32 -0.33
C LEU A 191 -4.67 -9.89 0.17
N ALA A 192 -5.76 -9.14 0.23
CA ALA A 192 -5.86 -7.84 0.89
C ALA A 192 -7.06 -7.85 1.84
N LEU A 193 -6.85 -7.34 3.05
CA LEU A 193 -7.89 -7.08 4.05
C LEU A 193 -8.11 -5.58 4.13
N SER A 194 -9.36 -5.14 4.32
CA SER A 194 -9.63 -3.73 4.58
C SER A 194 -9.32 -3.41 6.03
N PRO A 195 -8.36 -2.51 6.35
CA PRO A 195 -8.12 -2.08 7.72
C PRO A 195 -9.17 -1.06 8.19
N HIS A 196 -10.11 -0.67 7.32
CA HIS A 196 -11.16 0.32 7.60
C HIS A 196 -12.52 -0.31 7.92
N ALA A 197 -12.78 -1.52 7.42
CA ALA A 197 -14.05 -2.20 7.62
C ALA A 197 -13.86 -3.71 7.76
N ALA A 198 -14.38 -4.28 8.85
CA ALA A 198 -14.41 -5.72 9.08
C ALA A 198 -15.16 -6.43 7.95
N GLY A 199 -14.73 -7.64 7.61
CA GLY A 199 -15.35 -8.46 6.58
C GLY A 199 -15.05 -8.06 5.13
N GLN A 200 -14.49 -6.87 4.86
CA GLN A 200 -14.10 -6.47 3.52
C GLN A 200 -12.73 -7.03 3.12
N TYR A 201 -12.64 -7.65 1.94
CA TYR A 201 -11.42 -8.28 1.46
C TYR A 201 -11.39 -8.41 -0.07
N TYR A 202 -10.19 -8.63 -0.59
CA TYR A 202 -9.94 -9.05 -1.98
C TYR A 202 -8.95 -10.22 -2.00
N VAL A 203 -9.26 -11.28 -2.74
CA VAL A 203 -8.43 -12.49 -2.87
C VAL A 203 -8.23 -12.80 -4.35
N ALA A 204 -6.98 -13.03 -4.76
CA ALA A 204 -6.64 -13.60 -6.06
C ALA A 204 -5.97 -14.96 -5.88
N TYR A 205 -6.39 -15.94 -6.69
CA TYR A 205 -5.94 -17.32 -6.60
C TYR A 205 -4.94 -17.67 -7.71
N GLY A 206 -4.18 -18.74 -7.51
CA GLY A 206 -3.14 -19.18 -8.44
C GLY A 206 -3.64 -19.56 -9.84
N ASP A 207 -4.93 -19.84 -10.00
CA ASP A 207 -5.60 -20.12 -11.28
C ASP A 207 -6.08 -18.86 -12.04
N ALA A 208 -5.74 -17.66 -11.56
CA ALA A 208 -6.20 -16.37 -12.06
C ALA A 208 -7.68 -16.04 -11.82
N SER A 209 -8.38 -16.82 -10.98
CA SER A 209 -9.67 -16.39 -10.44
C SER A 209 -9.47 -15.41 -9.29
N ALA A 210 -10.52 -14.65 -8.98
CA ALA A 210 -10.57 -13.76 -7.84
C ALA A 210 -11.91 -13.87 -7.10
N SER A 211 -11.93 -13.46 -5.84
CA SER A 211 -13.13 -13.38 -5.01
C SER A 211 -12.98 -12.24 -4.02
N TRP A 212 -14.06 -11.53 -3.72
CA TRP A 212 -14.01 -10.31 -2.93
C TRP A 212 -15.30 -10.08 -2.16
N ASN A 213 -15.21 -9.27 -1.11
CA ASN A 213 -16.32 -8.64 -0.44
C ASN A 213 -15.98 -7.16 -0.30
N ILE A 214 -16.51 -6.34 -1.20
CA ILE A 214 -16.20 -4.90 -1.33
C ILE A 214 -17.49 -4.12 -1.60
N PRO A 215 -17.50 -2.80 -1.41
CA PRO A 215 -18.63 -1.95 -1.81
C PRO A 215 -19.07 -2.17 -3.27
N THR A 216 -20.37 -2.10 -3.51
CA THR A 216 -20.96 -2.50 -4.81
C THR A 216 -20.49 -1.57 -5.93
N GLU A 217 -20.32 -0.29 -5.62
CA GLU A 217 -19.80 0.75 -6.50
C GLU A 217 -18.40 0.43 -7.07
N TRP A 218 -17.57 -0.37 -6.37
CA TRP A 218 -16.23 -0.75 -6.86
C TRP A 218 -16.27 -1.99 -7.77
N THR A 219 -17.39 -2.71 -7.81
CA THR A 219 -17.43 -4.05 -8.41
C THR A 219 -17.11 -4.04 -9.90
N VAL A 220 -17.51 -3.01 -10.63
CA VAL A 220 -17.23 -2.88 -12.08
C VAL A 220 -15.73 -2.76 -12.34
N ASP A 221 -15.06 -1.87 -11.62
CA ASP A 221 -13.63 -1.62 -11.76
C ASP A 221 -12.80 -2.81 -11.32
N VAL A 222 -13.12 -3.37 -10.14
CA VAL A 222 -12.41 -4.53 -9.60
C VAL A 222 -12.60 -5.75 -10.51
N THR A 223 -13.80 -5.98 -11.03
CA THR A 223 -14.04 -7.05 -12.02
C THR A 223 -13.20 -6.84 -13.27
N THR A 224 -13.08 -5.59 -13.76
CA THR A 224 -12.29 -5.25 -14.94
C THR A 224 -10.82 -5.54 -14.73
N VAL A 225 -10.26 -5.14 -13.58
CA VAL A 225 -8.87 -5.44 -13.20
C VAL A 225 -8.66 -6.95 -13.00
N SER A 226 -9.56 -7.64 -12.30
CA SER A 226 -9.42 -9.09 -12.04
C SER A 226 -9.45 -9.94 -13.32
N LYS A 227 -10.09 -9.48 -14.41
CA LYS A 227 -10.06 -10.17 -15.71
C LYS A 227 -8.67 -10.21 -16.36
N SER A 228 -7.74 -9.35 -15.96
CA SER A 228 -6.36 -9.36 -16.47
C SER A 228 -5.41 -10.27 -15.69
N LEU A 229 -5.89 -10.92 -14.62
CA LEU A 229 -5.08 -11.81 -13.81
C LEU A 229 -4.49 -12.94 -14.67
N ARG A 230 -3.26 -13.33 -14.33
CA ARG A 230 -2.51 -14.39 -15.01
C ARG A 230 -2.23 -15.54 -14.05
N PRO A 231 -2.37 -16.81 -14.47
CA PRO A 231 -2.12 -17.94 -13.58
C PRO A 231 -0.67 -17.95 -13.06
N VAL A 232 -0.48 -18.39 -11.82
CA VAL A 232 0.86 -18.60 -11.25
C VAL A 232 1.55 -19.73 -12.01
N GLY A 233 2.82 -19.53 -12.39
CA GLY A 233 3.60 -20.48 -13.18
C GLY A 233 3.50 -20.30 -14.70
N SER A 234 2.59 -19.45 -15.20
CA SER A 234 2.65 -18.94 -16.58
C SER A 234 3.75 -17.88 -16.68
N ALA A 235 5.01 -18.29 -16.55
CA ALA A 235 6.13 -17.38 -16.70
C ALA A 235 6.04 -16.67 -18.06
N ARG A 236 6.21 -15.34 -18.08
CA ARG A 236 6.54 -14.63 -19.32
C ARG A 236 7.87 -15.20 -19.78
N ILE A 237 7.90 -15.80 -20.97
CA ILE A 237 9.15 -16.11 -21.68
C ILE A 237 9.83 -14.74 -21.90
N GLY A 238 10.65 -14.28 -20.95
CA GLY A 238 11.30 -12.97 -21.02
C GLY A 238 11.62 -12.25 -19.70
N SER A 239 11.11 -12.66 -18.52
CA SER A 239 11.47 -12.00 -17.25
C SER A 239 12.42 -12.85 -16.42
N THR A 240 13.72 -12.56 -16.48
CA THR A 240 14.72 -13.06 -15.53
C THR A 240 14.45 -12.46 -14.16
N LEU A 241 13.94 -13.26 -13.22
CA LEU A 241 13.93 -12.86 -11.81
C LEU A 241 15.38 -12.71 -11.33
N PRO A 242 15.75 -11.60 -10.67
CA PRO A 242 17.06 -11.47 -10.05
C PRO A 242 17.19 -12.53 -8.97
N GLN A 243 18.27 -13.30 -9.08
CA GLN A 243 18.69 -14.25 -8.05
C GLN A 243 19.03 -13.42 -6.81
N LEU A 244 18.21 -13.51 -5.76
CA LEU A 244 18.36 -12.75 -4.54
C LEU A 244 19.74 -13.05 -3.89
N GLY A 245 20.66 -12.09 -4.01
CA GLY A 245 21.91 -12.07 -3.26
C GLY A 245 21.63 -11.88 -1.77
N GLY A 246 22.47 -12.47 -0.92
CA GLY A 246 22.25 -12.60 0.53
C GLY A 246 21.68 -11.35 1.21
N PHE A 247 20.47 -11.49 1.77
CA PHE A 247 19.79 -10.43 2.51
C PHE A 247 20.54 -10.10 3.81
N SER A 248 20.85 -8.82 4.01
CA SER A 248 21.18 -8.28 5.33
C SER A 248 19.91 -7.70 5.94
N ALA A 249 19.33 -8.39 6.91
CA ALA A 249 18.27 -7.83 7.73
C ALA A 249 18.90 -6.74 8.62
N ALA A 250 18.64 -5.46 8.29
CA ALA A 250 19.01 -4.34 9.16
C ALA A 250 18.08 -4.32 10.39
N GLY A 251 18.28 -5.27 11.29
CA GLY A 251 17.81 -5.18 12.66
C GLY A 251 18.70 -4.18 13.38
N GLY A 252 18.16 -3.02 13.74
CA GLY A 252 18.87 -2.01 14.51
C GLY A 252 19.31 -2.56 15.87
N THR A 253 20.58 -2.95 15.97
CA THR A 253 21.25 -3.24 17.23
C THR A 253 21.90 -1.97 17.77
N PHE A 254 21.42 -1.51 18.93
CA PHE A 254 22.15 -0.53 19.74
C PHE A 254 23.37 -1.22 20.35
N SER A 255 24.58 -0.78 20.01
CA SER A 255 25.80 -1.17 20.73
C SER A 255 26.66 0.05 21.05
N ALA A 256 27.06 0.11 22.32
CA ALA A 256 27.95 1.10 22.91
C ALA A 256 29.35 1.06 22.29
N GLY A 257 29.99 2.22 22.32
CA GLY A 257 31.28 2.48 21.70
C GLY A 257 32.46 1.70 22.29
N GLY A 258 33.43 1.47 21.43
CA GLY A 258 34.77 1.00 21.76
C GLY A 258 35.67 1.25 20.55
N GLY A 259 36.62 2.17 20.68
CA GLY A 259 37.53 2.58 19.61
C GLY A 259 38.64 1.58 19.34
N GLY A 260 39.35 1.79 18.22
CA GLY A 260 40.58 1.05 17.91
C GLY A 260 40.96 1.11 16.43
N SER A 261 41.90 1.99 16.13
CA SER A 261 42.46 2.33 14.82
C SER A 261 43.29 1.21 14.15
N SER A 262 43.34 1.17 12.81
CA SER A 262 44.60 1.22 12.03
C SER A 262 44.33 1.10 10.52
N ALA A 263 45.25 1.68 9.75
CA ALA A 263 45.14 2.08 8.35
C ALA A 263 45.81 1.09 7.38
N GLN A 264 45.32 1.01 6.13
CA GLN A 264 46.17 0.91 4.94
C GLN A 264 45.39 1.18 3.64
N GLY A 265 46.02 1.91 2.72
CA GLY A 265 45.39 2.58 1.59
C GLY A 265 45.26 1.78 0.30
N GLN A 266 44.41 2.31 -0.59
CA GLN A 266 44.27 1.92 -2.00
C GLN A 266 44.13 3.16 -2.90
N PRO A 267 44.57 3.09 -4.17
CA PRO A 267 44.68 4.22 -5.09
C PRO A 267 43.34 4.63 -5.75
N PRO A 268 43.26 5.84 -6.33
CA PRO A 268 42.00 6.43 -6.76
C PRO A 268 41.51 5.83 -8.08
N ALA A 269 40.29 5.29 -8.07
CA ALA A 269 39.53 5.02 -9.29
C ALA A 269 38.88 6.32 -9.80
N THR A 270 39.01 6.54 -11.10
CA THR A 270 38.40 7.63 -11.86
C THR A 270 36.87 7.65 -11.72
N PRO A 271 36.23 8.82 -11.56
CA PRO A 271 34.78 8.88 -11.42
C PRO A 271 34.08 8.62 -12.76
N SER A 272 33.31 7.53 -12.79
CA SER A 272 32.23 7.34 -13.75
C SER A 272 31.13 8.38 -13.48
N THR A 273 30.81 9.17 -14.50
CA THR A 273 29.75 10.18 -14.51
C THR A 273 28.39 9.50 -14.39
N LEU A 274 27.97 9.21 -13.16
CA LEU A 274 26.61 8.78 -12.86
C LEU A 274 25.68 10.00 -12.80
N SER A 275 24.57 9.85 -13.51
CA SER A 275 23.43 10.76 -13.56
C SER A 275 22.98 11.20 -12.16
N MET A 276 23.40 12.38 -11.71
CA MET A 276 22.87 13.07 -10.53
C MET A 276 21.57 13.83 -10.88
N GLY A 277 20.56 13.12 -11.37
CA GLY A 277 19.26 13.71 -11.74
C GLY A 277 18.13 13.52 -10.72
N LEU A 278 18.24 12.59 -9.78
CA LEU A 278 17.07 12.01 -9.10
C LEU A 278 16.58 12.70 -7.81
N HIS A 279 17.24 13.75 -7.31
CA HIS A 279 16.92 14.31 -5.98
C HIS A 279 16.18 15.66 -5.96
N ALA A 280 15.81 16.23 -7.11
CA ALA A 280 15.08 17.52 -7.16
C ALA A 280 13.55 17.40 -7.19
N ALA A 281 13.00 16.19 -7.29
CA ALA A 281 11.60 15.97 -7.67
C ALA A 281 10.56 16.27 -6.57
N GLY A 282 10.82 15.88 -5.31
CA GLY A 282 9.88 16.18 -4.21
C GLY A 282 9.71 17.68 -3.93
N LYS A 283 10.73 18.49 -4.26
CA LYS A 283 10.66 19.96 -4.13
C LYS A 283 9.80 20.62 -5.21
N LEU A 284 9.61 19.97 -6.36
CA LEU A 284 8.85 20.53 -7.48
C LEU A 284 7.34 20.59 -7.20
N TRP A 285 6.80 19.67 -6.40
CA TRP A 285 5.38 19.70 -6.05
C TRP A 285 5.01 20.94 -5.22
N HIS A 286 5.79 21.27 -4.19
CA HIS A 286 5.56 22.49 -3.41
C HIS A 286 5.72 23.75 -4.28
N ALA A 287 6.68 23.77 -5.21
CA ALA A 287 6.83 24.86 -6.17
C ALA A 287 5.64 24.97 -7.14
N TYR A 288 4.98 23.86 -7.49
CA TYR A 288 3.78 23.86 -8.33
C TYR A 288 2.56 24.41 -7.60
N GLN A 289 2.36 24.05 -6.33
CA GLN A 289 1.31 24.65 -5.49
C GLN A 289 1.51 26.16 -5.31
N ASP A 290 2.75 26.61 -5.10
CA ASP A 290 3.06 28.04 -4.99
C ASP A 290 2.76 28.80 -6.30
N GLN A 291 2.90 28.17 -7.46
CA GLN A 291 2.57 28.78 -8.75
C GLN A 291 1.06 28.84 -9.02
N GLN A 292 0.27 27.86 -8.56
CA GLN A 292 -1.18 27.91 -8.70
C GLN A 292 -1.85 28.82 -7.67
N GLY A 293 -1.22 29.02 -6.50
CA GLY A 293 -1.73 29.89 -5.43
C GLY A 293 -1.67 31.39 -5.70
N GLN A 294 -0.98 31.85 -6.75
CA GLN A 294 -0.86 33.28 -7.05
C GLN A 294 -2.00 33.87 -7.92
N ASN A 295 -3.02 33.09 -8.29
CA ASN A 295 -4.04 33.56 -9.24
C ASN A 295 -5.50 33.48 -8.75
N SER A 296 -5.75 33.60 -7.44
CA SER A 296 -7.10 33.76 -6.89
C SER A 296 -7.22 35.03 -6.04
N GLY A 297 -7.36 36.17 -6.72
CA GLY A 297 -7.96 37.36 -6.11
C GLY A 297 -9.40 37.06 -5.73
N SER A 298 -9.65 36.79 -4.45
CA SER A 298 -10.99 36.63 -3.90
C SER A 298 -11.52 38.00 -3.43
N PRO A 299 -12.66 38.50 -3.96
CA PRO A 299 -13.21 39.77 -3.55
C PRO A 299 -14.49 39.56 -2.74
N PHE A 300 -14.43 39.22 -1.45
CA PHE A 300 -15.61 39.36 -0.57
C PHE A 300 -15.24 39.63 0.90
N GLY A 301 -15.42 40.88 1.33
CA GLY A 301 -15.98 41.18 2.65
C GLY A 301 -17.48 40.85 2.64
N THR A 302 -18.19 40.57 3.73
CA THR A 302 -18.44 41.46 4.87
C THR A 302 -19.10 40.64 5.99
N GLN A 303 -18.94 41.08 7.23
CA GLN A 303 -19.63 40.59 8.43
C GLN A 303 -21.16 40.69 8.32
N THR A 304 -21.88 39.74 8.92
CA THR A 304 -23.14 40.05 9.64
C THR A 304 -23.37 39.03 10.76
N THR A 305 -23.50 39.54 11.98
CA THR A 305 -23.98 38.86 13.18
C THR A 305 -25.48 38.63 13.09
N PHE A 306 -25.96 37.42 13.40
CA PHE A 306 -27.33 37.20 13.83
C PHE A 306 -27.36 36.15 14.96
N ILE A 307 -27.92 36.56 16.09
CA ILE A 307 -28.35 35.71 17.19
C ILE A 307 -29.77 35.28 16.85
N ASP A 308 -30.05 33.98 16.88
CA ASP A 308 -31.42 33.51 17.12
C ASP A 308 -31.41 32.23 17.97
N THR A 309 -32.21 32.28 19.02
CA THR A 309 -32.42 31.25 20.05
C THR A 309 -33.70 30.51 19.72
N GLY A 310 -33.59 29.33 19.12
CA GLY A 310 -34.73 28.48 18.74
C GLY A 310 -34.71 27.15 19.48
N ASN A 311 -35.45 27.09 20.59
CA ASN A 311 -35.72 25.93 21.43
C ASN A 311 -36.69 24.97 20.70
N SER A 312 -36.29 23.72 20.42
CA SER A 312 -37.23 22.67 19.98
C SER A 312 -36.95 21.35 20.69
N SER A 313 -37.88 20.97 21.56
CA SER A 313 -37.95 19.72 22.30
C SER A 313 -38.07 18.49 21.38
N PRO A 314 -37.57 17.31 21.79
CA PRO A 314 -37.75 16.06 21.05
C PRO A 314 -39.15 15.46 21.28
N PRO A 315 -39.79 14.82 20.28
CA PRO A 315 -40.99 14.04 20.51
C PRO A 315 -40.66 12.68 21.15
N ALA A 316 -41.61 12.25 21.99
CA ALA A 316 -41.55 11.08 22.84
C ALA A 316 -41.61 9.75 22.09
N PHE A 317 -41.05 8.75 22.76
CA PHE A 317 -41.01 7.32 22.47
C PHE A 317 -42.41 6.69 22.58
N ASP A 318 -42.79 5.81 21.65
CA ASP A 318 -44.02 5.00 21.74
C ASP A 318 -43.71 3.54 21.36
N PRO A 319 -43.71 2.58 22.31
CA PRO A 319 -43.46 1.17 22.03
C PRO A 319 -44.72 0.33 22.26
N GLU A 320 -45.57 0.21 21.25
CA GLU A 320 -46.57 -0.85 21.19
C GLU A 320 -46.63 -1.41 19.77
N HIS A 321 -46.15 -2.63 19.55
CA HIS A 321 -46.86 -3.67 18.80
C HIS A 321 -46.10 -5.01 18.92
N VAL A 322 -46.60 -5.83 19.84
CA VAL A 322 -46.43 -7.28 19.89
C VAL A 322 -47.52 -7.87 19.00
N GLY A 323 -47.15 -8.75 18.06
CA GLY A 323 -48.09 -9.47 17.22
C GLY A 323 -47.48 -10.75 16.69
N GLU A 324 -47.78 -11.85 17.38
CA GLU A 324 -47.60 -13.22 16.91
C GLU A 324 -48.42 -13.48 15.64
N LEU A 325 -47.81 -14.17 14.67
CA LEU A 325 -48.33 -15.35 13.96
C LEU A 325 -47.20 -15.97 13.11
#